data_AF-A0A0A9CLX3-F1
#
_entry.id   AF-A0A0A9CLX3-F1
#
_cell.length_a   1.000
_cell.length_b   1.000
_cell.length_c   1.000
_cell.angle_alpha   90.00
_cell.angle_beta   90.00
_cell.angle_gamma   90.00
#
_symmetry.space_group_name_H-M   'P 1'
#
loop_
_entity.id
_entity.type
_entity.pdbx_description
1 polymer ?
#
loop_
_entity_poly.entity_id
_entity_poly.type
_entity_poly.pdbx_seq_one_letter_code
_entity_poly.pdbx_strand_id
1 'polypeptide(L)'
;MIADAIDKVGPDGVLSIESSSSFETTIDVEEGMEIDRGYISPQFVTNLEKSIVEFENAKVLITDQKITSIKEILPILEQTTQLRAPLFIIAEDITGEALATLVVNKLRGILNVAAIKAPSFGERRKAVLQDIAIVTGLSRNQQCHYLYS
;
A
#
# COMPACT_ATOMS: atom_id res chain seq x y z
N MET A 1 -10.32 -7.88 28.14
CA MET A 1 -10.49 -7.99 26.68
C MET A 1 -9.81 -6.84 25.95
N ILE A 2 -10.24 -5.57 26.09
CA ILE A 2 -9.46 -4.43 25.54
C ILE A 2 -8.11 -4.30 26.29
N ALA A 3 -8.13 -4.42 27.62
CA ALA A 3 -6.91 -4.39 28.43
C ALA A 3 -5.91 -5.50 28.04
N ASP A 4 -6.38 -6.74 27.83
CA ASP A 4 -5.53 -7.85 27.42
C ASP A 4 -4.96 -7.68 26.00
N ALA A 5 -5.73 -7.06 25.09
CA ALA A 5 -5.25 -6.72 23.75
C ALA A 5 -4.18 -5.60 23.81
N ILE A 6 -4.39 -4.57 24.64
CA ILE A 6 -3.41 -3.48 24.86
C ILE A 6 -2.12 -4.04 25.49
N ASP A 7 -2.22 -4.92 26.48
CA ASP A 7 -1.05 -5.51 27.14
C ASP A 7 -0.25 -6.42 26.20
N LYS A 8 -0.91 -7.10 25.27
CA LYS A 8 -0.28 -8.02 24.31
C LYS A 8 0.36 -7.31 23.11
N VAL A 9 -0.22 -6.19 22.69
CA VAL A 9 0.22 -5.36 21.55
C VAL A 9 1.29 -4.35 21.97
N GLY A 10 1.31 -3.94 23.24
CA GLY A 10 2.26 -2.96 23.77
C GLY A 10 1.83 -1.50 23.48
N PRO A 11 2.56 -0.52 24.05
CA PRO A 11 2.15 0.89 24.02
C PRO A 11 2.12 1.53 22.62
N ASP A 12 2.85 0.97 21.65
CA ASP A 12 2.99 1.51 20.29
C ASP A 12 2.27 0.68 19.22
N GLY A 13 1.58 -0.40 19.60
CA GLY A 13 1.01 -1.30 18.61
C GLY A 13 -0.43 -0.92 18.21
N VAL A 14 -0.80 -1.39 17.02
CA VAL A 14 -2.02 -0.96 16.33
C VAL A 14 -3.12 -2.00 16.50
N LEU A 15 -4.32 -1.56 16.89
CA LEU A 15 -5.47 -2.43 17.07
C LEU A 15 -6.41 -2.32 15.87
N SER A 16 -6.60 -3.43 15.15
CA SER A 16 -7.63 -3.58 14.13
C SER A 16 -8.70 -4.55 14.60
N ILE A 17 -9.97 -4.23 14.32
CA ILE A 17 -11.13 -5.03 14.73
C ILE A 17 -11.80 -5.57 13.48
N GLU A 18 -11.80 -6.90 13.34
CA GLU A 18 -12.53 -7.60 12.28
C GLU A 18 -13.75 -8.33 12.86
N SER A 19 -14.89 -8.24 12.17
CA SER A 19 -16.10 -8.97 12.54
C SER A 19 -16.07 -10.39 11.96
N SER A 20 -15.79 -11.39 12.79
CA SER A 20 -15.91 -12.81 12.41
C SER A 20 -17.29 -13.36 12.76
N SER A 21 -17.76 -14.38 12.02
CA SER A 21 -19.04 -15.06 12.27
C SER A 21 -18.96 -16.13 13.38
N SER A 22 -17.84 -16.20 14.09
CA SER A 22 -17.59 -17.18 15.15
C SER A 22 -18.01 -16.62 16.52
N PHE A 23 -18.49 -17.49 17.40
CA PHE A 23 -18.88 -17.11 18.77
C PHE A 23 -17.70 -16.79 19.70
N GLU A 24 -16.47 -17.04 19.26
CA GLU A 24 -15.24 -16.83 20.02
C GLU A 24 -14.48 -15.60 19.52
N THR A 25 -14.04 -14.73 20.44
CA THR A 25 -13.18 -13.59 20.15
C THR A 25 -11.72 -14.02 20.26
N THR A 26 -10.97 -14.02 19.16
CA THR A 26 -9.53 -14.30 19.13
C THR A 26 -8.71 -13.00 19.13
N ILE A 27 -7.50 -13.04 19.72
CA ILE A 27 -6.54 -11.92 19.69
C ILE A 27 -5.26 -12.45 19.03
N ASP A 28 -5.13 -12.15 17.74
CA ASP A 28 -3.98 -12.48 16.93
C ASP A 28 -3.06 -11.26 16.83
N VAL A 29 -1.75 -11.49 16.99
CA VAL A 29 -0.73 -10.44 16.85
C VAL A 29 0.02 -10.77 15.57
N GLU A 30 -0.08 -9.87 14.59
CA GLU A 30 0.61 -9.99 13.31
C GLU A 30 1.72 -8.95 13.20
N GLU A 31 2.82 -9.33 12.55
CA GLU A 31 3.86 -8.36 12.17
C GLU A 31 3.35 -7.52 11.01
N GLY A 32 3.34 -6.20 11.19
CA GLY A 32 2.84 -5.28 10.18
C GLY A 32 3.36 -3.87 10.40
N MET A 33 2.92 -2.96 9.55
CA MET A 33 3.26 -1.54 9.66
C MET A 33 2.03 -0.71 9.31
N GLU A 34 1.69 0.22 10.20
CA GLU A 34 0.73 1.28 9.91
C GLU A 34 1.44 2.51 9.37
N ILE A 35 0.85 3.14 8.36
CA ILE A 35 1.32 4.40 7.80
C ILE A 35 0.18 5.41 7.92
N ASP A 36 0.45 6.56 8.55
CA ASP A 36 -0.48 7.68 8.63
C ASP A 36 -0.56 8.45 7.29
N ARG A 37 -1.08 7.76 6.26
CA ARG A 37 -1.29 8.28 4.90
C ARG A 37 -2.53 7.67 4.26
N GLY A 38 -3.45 8.54 3.82
CA GLY A 38 -4.61 8.14 3.01
C GLY A 38 -4.28 7.96 1.53
N TYR A 39 -5.21 7.34 0.81
CA TYR A 39 -5.15 7.19 -0.64
C TYR A 39 -5.13 8.55 -1.36
N ILE A 40 -4.36 8.65 -2.45
CA ILE A 40 -4.25 9.89 -3.24
C ILE A 40 -5.57 10.26 -3.92
N SER A 41 -6.43 9.27 -4.21
CA SER A 41 -7.72 9.47 -4.85
C SER A 41 -8.79 8.59 -4.20
N PRO A 42 -9.98 9.13 -3.87
CA PRO A 42 -11.11 8.35 -3.36
C PRO A 42 -11.62 7.34 -4.38
N GLN A 43 -11.27 7.52 -5.66
CA GLN A 43 -11.62 6.56 -6.69
C GLN A 43 -10.90 5.22 -6.52
N PHE A 44 -9.89 5.12 -5.66
CA PHE A 44 -9.24 3.85 -5.35
C PHE A 44 -9.99 2.97 -4.36
N VAL A 45 -10.98 3.50 -3.63
CA VAL A 45 -11.79 2.75 -2.64
C VAL A 45 -12.34 1.46 -3.27
N THR A 46 -12.12 0.34 -2.59
CA THR A 46 -12.65 -0.98 -2.97
C THR A 46 -13.89 -1.34 -2.16
N ASN A 47 -13.99 -0.85 -0.92
CA ASN A 47 -15.16 -1.00 -0.06
C ASN A 47 -15.82 0.37 0.18
N LEU A 48 -16.90 0.65 -0.55
CA LEU A 48 -17.59 1.94 -0.50
C LEU A 48 -18.28 2.21 0.84
N GLU A 49 -18.75 1.16 1.54
CA GLU A 49 -19.43 1.31 2.83
C GLU A 49 -18.47 1.78 3.92
N LYS A 50 -17.30 1.14 3.97
CA LYS A 50 -16.24 1.48 4.93
C LYS A 50 -15.34 2.62 4.46
N SER A 51 -15.41 3.01 3.17
CA SER A 51 -14.51 3.97 2.52
C SER A 51 -13.03 3.60 2.66
N ILE A 52 -12.71 2.33 2.43
CA ILE A 52 -11.34 1.79 2.54
C ILE A 52 -10.88 1.10 1.27
N VAL A 53 -9.57 0.91 1.18
CA VAL A 53 -8.91 0.06 0.19
C VAL A 53 -8.44 -1.19 0.90
N GLU A 54 -9.09 -2.31 0.60
CA GLU A 54 -8.70 -3.65 1.04
C GLU A 54 -8.12 -4.41 -0.16
N PHE A 55 -6.91 -4.94 -0.03
CA PHE A 55 -6.27 -5.81 -1.03
C PHE A 55 -5.72 -7.07 -0.36
N GLU A 56 -5.91 -8.21 -1.02
CA GLU A 56 -5.24 -9.45 -0.67
C GLU A 56 -4.04 -9.68 -1.60
N ASN A 57 -2.89 -10.07 -1.04
CA ASN A 57 -1.68 -10.43 -1.80
C ASN A 57 -1.23 -9.37 -2.83
N ALA A 58 -1.38 -8.09 -2.49
CA ALA A 58 -1.01 -6.99 -3.36
C ALA A 58 0.50 -6.98 -3.66
N LYS A 59 0.86 -6.64 -4.90
CA LYS A 59 2.23 -6.22 -5.24
C LYS A 59 2.44 -4.80 -4.77
N VAL A 60 3.61 -4.50 -4.22
CA VAL A 60 3.94 -3.17 -3.71
C VAL A 60 5.03 -2.55 -4.59
N LEU A 61 4.75 -1.37 -5.15
CA LEU A 61 5.74 -0.53 -5.82
C LEU A 61 6.14 0.59 -4.87
N ILE A 62 7.43 0.71 -4.59
CA ILE A 62 7.99 1.77 -3.75
C ILE A 62 8.99 2.57 -4.56
N THR A 63 8.85 3.89 -4.55
CA THR A 63 9.81 4.83 -5.17
C THR A 63 9.90 6.12 -4.36
N ASP A 64 11.07 6.74 -4.32
CA ASP A 64 11.27 8.06 -3.73
C ASP A 64 11.09 9.19 -4.75
N GLN A 65 10.71 8.86 -5.99
CA GLN A 65 10.48 9.79 -7.09
C GLN A 65 8.99 10.13 -7.28
N LYS A 66 8.72 11.23 -7.98
CA LYS A 66 7.37 11.58 -8.44
C LYS A 66 7.04 10.81 -9.70
N ILE A 67 5.83 10.25 -9.77
CA ILE A 67 5.30 9.60 -10.96
C ILE A 67 4.37 10.58 -11.66
N THR A 68 4.78 11.06 -12.83
CA THR A 68 4.00 12.04 -13.62
C THR A 68 3.49 11.45 -14.92
N SER A 69 4.22 10.49 -15.49
CA SER A 69 3.83 9.74 -16.67
C SER A 69 3.61 8.27 -16.36
N ILE A 70 2.57 7.67 -16.97
CA ILE A 70 2.30 6.24 -16.82
C ILE A 70 3.40 5.37 -17.42
N LYS A 71 4.17 5.92 -18.38
CA LYS A 71 5.26 5.21 -19.07
C LYS A 71 6.38 4.78 -18.11
N GLU A 72 6.60 5.54 -17.04
CA GLU A 72 7.63 5.27 -16.02
C GLU A 72 7.36 3.95 -15.27
N ILE A 73 6.09 3.56 -15.16
CA ILE A 73 5.65 2.36 -14.42
C ILE A 73 4.95 1.32 -15.30
N LEU A 74 4.89 1.55 -16.61
CA LEU A 74 4.20 0.66 -17.56
C LEU A 74 4.66 -0.82 -17.46
N PRO A 75 5.97 -1.13 -17.36
CA PRO A 75 6.42 -2.52 -17.24
C PRO A 75 5.91 -3.21 -15.96
N ILE A 76 5.70 -2.45 -14.88
CA ILE A 76 5.21 -2.96 -13.59
C ILE A 76 3.70 -3.19 -13.68
N LEU A 77 2.98 -2.29 -14.34
CA LEU A 77 1.55 -2.44 -14.59
C LEU A 77 1.27 -3.68 -15.43
N GLU A 78 2.02 -3.89 -16.52
CA GLU A 78 1.89 -5.06 -17.37
C GLU A 78 2.08 -6.37 -16.59
N GLN A 79 3.13 -6.46 -15.76
CA GLN A 79 3.37 -7.62 -14.91
C GLN A 79 2.24 -7.85 -13.92
N THR A 80 1.75 -6.80 -13.27
CA THR A 80 0.70 -6.92 -12.25
C THR A 80 -0.64 -7.32 -12.88
N THR A 81 -0.96 -6.80 -14.07
CA THR A 81 -2.12 -7.23 -14.86
C THR A 81 -2.01 -8.68 -15.31
N GLN A 82 -0.83 -9.13 -15.75
CA GLN A 82 -0.61 -10.54 -16.13
C GLN A 82 -0.81 -11.49 -14.95
N LEU A 83 -0.33 -11.11 -13.77
CA LEU A 83 -0.51 -11.87 -12.53
C LEU A 83 -1.94 -11.77 -11.96
N ARG A 84 -2.78 -10.87 -12.50
CA ARG A 84 -4.09 -10.50 -11.94
C ARG A 84 -4.02 -10.17 -10.45
N ALA A 85 -2.91 -9.60 -10.02
CA ALA A 85 -2.69 -9.20 -8.65
C ALA A 85 -3.06 -7.72 -8.47
N PRO A 86 -3.50 -7.28 -7.28
CA PRO A 86 -3.61 -5.86 -6.95
C PRO A 86 -2.23 -5.20 -6.92
N LEU A 87 -2.17 -3.91 -7.22
CA LEU A 87 -0.97 -3.07 -7.09
C LEU A 87 -1.18 -1.97 -6.05
N PHE A 88 -0.28 -1.88 -5.08
CA PHE A 88 -0.20 -0.77 -4.14
C PHE A 88 1.04 0.06 -4.43
N ILE A 89 0.88 1.36 -4.67
CA ILE A 89 1.97 2.27 -5.05
C ILE A 89 2.27 3.25 -3.93
N ILE A 90 3.54 3.35 -3.53
CA ILE A 90 4.07 4.34 -2.59
C ILE A 90 5.13 5.15 -3.35
N ALA A 91 4.85 6.43 -3.61
CA ALA A 91 5.73 7.31 -4.38
C ALA A 91 5.85 8.68 -3.69
N GLU A 92 6.86 9.50 -4.00
CA GLU A 92 6.91 10.88 -3.48
C GLU A 92 5.60 11.62 -3.77
N ASP A 93 5.14 11.52 -5.03
CA ASP A 93 3.85 12.01 -5.46
C ASP A 93 3.40 11.26 -6.72
N ILE A 94 2.10 11.21 -6.97
CA ILE A 94 1.54 10.72 -8.23
C ILE A 94 0.56 11.76 -8.75
N THR A 95 0.88 12.35 -9.90
CA THR A 95 0.16 13.52 -10.39
C THR A 95 -0.08 13.46 -11.89
N GLY A 96 -0.90 14.40 -12.39
CA GLY A 96 -1.09 14.61 -13.82
C GLY A 96 -1.67 13.40 -14.55
N GLU A 97 -1.07 13.09 -15.70
CA GLU A 97 -1.50 12.01 -16.60
C GLU A 97 -1.43 10.64 -15.92
N ALA A 98 -0.38 10.37 -15.13
CA ALA A 98 -0.23 9.10 -14.45
C ALA A 98 -1.41 8.81 -13.50
N LEU A 99 -1.76 9.76 -12.63
CA LEU A 99 -2.88 9.60 -11.69
C LEU A 99 -4.21 9.41 -12.43
N ALA A 100 -4.47 10.25 -13.44
CA ALA A 100 -5.70 10.14 -14.24
C ALA A 100 -5.81 8.77 -14.92
N THR A 101 -4.71 8.27 -15.46
CA THR A 101 -4.67 6.96 -16.13
C THR A 101 -4.90 5.82 -15.16
N LEU A 102 -4.26 5.83 -13.99
CA LEU A 102 -4.48 4.83 -12.94
C LEU A 102 -5.94 4.80 -12.49
N VAL A 103 -6.52 5.97 -12.23
CA VAL A 103 -7.93 6.11 -11.82
C VAL A 103 -8.88 5.57 -12.89
N VAL A 104 -8.70 5.99 -14.15
CA VAL A 104 -9.58 5.54 -15.25
C VAL A 104 -9.49 4.03 -15.45
N ASN A 105 -8.29 3.45 -15.38
CA ASN A 105 -8.12 2.00 -15.52
C ASN A 105 -8.68 1.23 -14.33
N LYS A 106 -8.60 1.78 -13.11
CA LYS A 106 -9.28 1.22 -11.93
C LYS A 106 -10.78 1.21 -12.14
N LEU A 107 -11.38 2.35 -12.50
CA LEU A 107 -12.83 2.47 -12.69
C LEU A 107 -13.36 1.57 -13.82
N ARG A 108 -12.53 1.27 -14.81
CA ARG A 108 -12.84 0.30 -15.89
C ARG A 108 -12.62 -1.16 -15.49
N GLY A 109 -12.09 -1.44 -14.29
CA GLY A 109 -11.76 -2.79 -13.83
C GLY A 109 -10.56 -3.42 -14.54
N ILE A 110 -9.75 -2.63 -15.26
CA ILE A 110 -8.55 -3.10 -15.97
C ILE A 110 -7.39 -3.29 -14.99
N LEU A 111 -7.28 -2.38 -14.02
CA LEU A 111 -6.28 -2.42 -12.96
C LEU A 111 -6.97 -2.48 -11.61
N ASN A 112 -6.48 -3.33 -10.71
CA ASN A 112 -6.80 -3.21 -9.29
C ASN A 112 -5.63 -2.49 -8.62
N VAL A 113 -5.77 -1.18 -8.39
CA VAL A 113 -4.65 -0.33 -7.96
C VAL A 113 -5.09 0.71 -6.95
N ALA A 114 -4.23 0.96 -5.97
CA ALA A 114 -4.32 2.13 -5.10
C ALA A 114 -2.93 2.73 -4.88
N ALA A 115 -2.90 3.99 -4.47
CA ALA A 115 -1.65 4.69 -4.24
C ALA A 115 -1.74 5.66 -3.06
N ILE A 116 -0.62 5.79 -2.35
CA ILE A 116 -0.40 6.78 -1.30
C ILE A 116 0.84 7.61 -1.61
N LYS A 117 0.92 8.81 -1.05
CA LYS A 117 2.18 9.56 -1.02
C LYS A 117 3.08 8.97 0.04
N ALA A 118 4.36 8.89 -0.26
CA ALA A 118 5.39 8.46 0.66
C ALA A 118 5.33 9.28 1.96
N PRO A 119 5.49 8.65 3.13
CA PRO A 119 5.58 9.37 4.39
C PRO A 119 6.91 10.14 4.47
N SER A 120 6.95 11.16 5.33
CA SER A 120 8.14 12.02 5.52
C SER A 120 8.61 12.76 4.26
N PHE A 121 9.73 13.48 4.37
CA PHE A 121 10.34 14.27 3.28
C PHE A 121 11.87 14.12 3.29
N GLY A 122 12.52 14.43 2.16
CA GLY A 122 13.98 14.43 2.04
C GLY A 122 14.63 13.10 2.39
N GLU A 123 15.78 13.12 3.06
CA GLU A 123 16.50 11.91 3.46
C GLU A 123 15.72 11.02 4.44
N ARG A 124 14.86 11.61 5.29
CA ARG A 124 14.00 10.83 6.18
C ARG A 124 12.99 9.99 5.40
N ARG A 125 12.47 10.50 4.28
CA ARG A 125 11.59 9.72 3.39
C ARG A 125 12.31 8.47 2.88
N LYS A 126 13.55 8.61 2.41
CA LYS A 126 14.33 7.47 1.89
C LYS A 126 14.52 6.40 2.96
N ALA A 127 14.87 6.81 4.19
CA ALA A 127 14.99 5.88 5.32
C ALA A 127 13.67 5.16 5.61
N VAL A 128 12.56 5.90 5.71
CA VAL A 128 11.25 5.28 5.96
C VAL A 128 10.86 4.34 4.82
N LEU A 129 10.97 4.76 3.56
CA LEU A 129 10.67 3.90 2.40
C LEU A 129 11.51 2.62 2.37
N GLN A 130 12.76 2.69 2.84
CA GLN A 130 13.61 1.52 2.99
C GLN A 130 13.06 0.55 4.05
N ASP A 131 12.58 1.06 5.17
CA ASP A 131 11.94 0.26 6.22
C ASP A 131 10.65 -0.40 5.70
N ILE A 132 9.82 0.35 4.97
CA ILE A 132 8.61 -0.19 4.31
C ILE A 132 8.99 -1.35 3.38
N ALA A 133 10.04 -1.18 2.58
CA ALA A 133 10.50 -2.22 1.66
C ALA A 133 10.96 -3.48 2.41
N ILE A 134 11.64 -3.33 3.54
CA ILE A 134 12.06 -4.47 4.36
C ILE A 134 10.85 -5.22 4.93
N VAL A 135 9.89 -4.50 5.52
CA VAL A 135 8.68 -5.09 6.13
C VAL A 135 7.80 -5.77 5.08
N THR A 136 7.67 -5.18 3.90
CA THR A 136 6.88 -5.76 2.80
C THR A 136 7.58 -6.92 2.06
N GLY A 137 8.75 -7.36 2.55
CA GLY A 137 9.50 -8.47 1.97
C GLY A 137 10.25 -8.13 0.68
N LEU A 138 10.33 -6.85 0.30
CA LEU A 138 11.05 -6.33 -0.87
C LEU A 138 12.59 -6.29 -0.68
N SER A 139 13.13 -7.09 0.24
CA SER A 139 14.56 -7.05 0.56
C SER A 139 15.45 -7.72 -0.50
N ARG A 140 16.29 -6.89 -1.14
CA ARG A 140 17.57 -7.16 -1.86
C ARG A 140 17.69 -8.25 -2.94
N ASN A 141 16.76 -9.19 -3.11
CA ASN A 141 16.95 -10.35 -4.00
C ASN A 141 15.73 -10.74 -4.87
N GLN A 142 14.70 -9.90 -4.97
CA GLN A 142 13.63 -10.07 -5.95
C GLN A 142 13.32 -8.74 -6.63
N GLN A 143 14.09 -8.39 -7.67
CA GLN A 143 13.79 -7.36 -8.68
C GLN A 143 12.97 -6.15 -8.19
N CYS A 144 13.34 -5.57 -7.06
CA CYS A 144 12.89 -4.23 -6.71
C CYS A 144 13.71 -3.27 -7.54
N HIS A 145 13.11 -2.73 -8.60
CA HIS A 145 13.65 -1.58 -9.29
C HIS A 145 13.63 -0.38 -8.34
N TYR A 146 14.61 -0.33 -7.42
CA TYR A 146 15.10 0.91 -6.87
C TYR A 146 15.72 1.68 -8.04
N LEU A 147 14.91 2.49 -8.72
CA LEU A 147 15.44 3.50 -9.63
C LEU A 147 16.10 4.58 -8.75
N TYR A 148 17.33 4.33 -8.33
CA TYR A 148 18.24 5.42 -7.99
C TYR A 148 18.69 6.05 -9.31
N SER A 149 18.27 7.29 -9.55
CA SER A 149 18.99 8.23 -10.42
C SER A 149 19.72 9.22 -9.53
#